data_AF-A0A318E5S3-F1
#
_entry.id   AF-A0A318E5S3-F1
#
_cell.length_a   1.000
_cell.length_b   1.000
_cell.length_c   1.000
_cell.angle_alpha   90.00
_cell.angle_beta   90.00
_cell.angle_gamma   90.00
#
_symmetry.space_group_name_H-M   'P 1'
#
loop_
_entity.id
_entity.type
_entity.pdbx_description
1 polymer ?
#
loop_
_entity_poly.entity_id
_entity_poly.type
_entity_poly.pdbx_seq_one_letter_code
_entity_poly.pdbx_strand_id
1 'polypeptide(L)'
;MNLSRTLIAMAMAAAPVWAWAGGKAVVEGGTGGDKARMTYEFDGDLLRMDVPDQPDGYMIMRDGKIYSVAQQNGQPMVIDMAGMGKMLGGMAQRSMANIDQDVDQFISLEDTGRTETIAGIKGRVHVLTYVDDGQRKSQEIVLSNDKSLSEMSRSMMRMSEIMAQSFGVELPEGSKRMSAEITGKGSGVLRFGNEYRVVSIDRSTPSSSRFKLPAEPQQMPDLGNLFSGAAGANAGASASGSANTGGGNPLADLFGQKAQRQQDRVEQRTDQEVDQATDSAVDKALDKAFEKLFGG
;
A
#
# COMPACT_ATOMS: atom_id res chain seq x y z
N MET A 1 51.92 -5.21 59.69
CA MET A 1 50.93 -5.82 58.78
C MET A 1 49.59 -5.15 59.05
N ASN A 2 49.06 -4.38 58.11
CA ASN A 2 47.65 -3.98 58.06
C ASN A 2 47.35 -3.53 56.61
N LEU A 3 46.81 -4.44 55.81
CA LEU A 3 46.38 -4.20 54.45
C LEU A 3 44.96 -3.65 54.50
N SER A 4 44.81 -2.36 54.15
CA SER A 4 43.51 -1.71 54.00
C SER A 4 42.85 -2.21 52.71
N ARG A 5 41.68 -2.86 52.84
CA ARG A 5 40.87 -3.35 51.73
C ARG A 5 40.00 -2.22 51.19
N THR A 6 40.34 -1.70 50.02
CA THR A 6 39.48 -0.75 49.30
C THR A 6 38.48 -1.53 48.45
N LEU A 7 37.21 -1.48 48.82
CA LEU A 7 36.08 -1.96 48.02
C LEU A 7 35.78 -0.94 46.91
N ILE A 8 35.97 -1.33 45.65
CA ILE A 8 35.52 -0.56 44.49
C ILE A 8 34.05 -0.93 44.24
N ALA A 9 33.14 0.00 44.51
CA ALA A 9 31.74 -0.10 44.13
C ALA A 9 31.61 0.25 42.64
N MET A 10 31.27 -0.74 41.82
CA MET A 10 31.00 -0.59 40.40
C MET A 10 29.55 -0.09 40.22
N ALA A 11 29.38 1.20 39.94
CA ALA A 11 28.09 1.77 39.60
C ALA A 11 27.69 1.35 38.17
N MET A 12 26.77 0.40 38.03
CA MET A 12 26.07 0.16 36.76
C MET A 12 25.20 1.36 36.44
N ALA A 13 25.66 2.21 35.51
CA ALA A 13 24.79 3.20 34.88
C ALA A 13 23.79 2.46 33.98
N ALA A 14 22.55 2.32 34.46
CA ALA A 14 21.43 1.92 33.62
C ALA A 14 21.21 3.04 32.59
N ALA A 15 21.66 2.82 31.35
CA ALA A 15 21.30 3.70 30.25
C ALA A 15 19.78 3.69 30.12
N PRO A 16 19.11 4.86 30.01
CA PRO A 16 17.69 4.89 29.74
C PRO A 16 17.47 4.21 28.40
N VAL A 17 16.89 3.01 28.42
CA VAL A 17 16.36 2.40 27.21
C VAL A 17 15.32 3.40 26.72
N TRP A 18 15.61 4.06 25.60
CA TRP A 18 14.62 4.86 24.90
C TRP A 18 13.54 3.87 24.49
N ALA A 19 12.53 3.69 25.35
CA ALA A 19 11.39 2.88 25.03
C ALA A 19 10.73 3.55 23.83
N TRP A 20 10.72 2.83 22.70
CA TRP A 20 9.95 3.24 21.55
C TRP A 20 8.48 3.31 22.03
N ALA A 21 7.81 4.40 21.66
CA ALA A 21 6.44 4.65 22.05
C ALA A 21 5.53 3.80 21.17
N GLY A 22 5.51 2.49 21.44
CA GLY A 22 4.51 1.61 20.86
C GLY A 22 3.10 2.12 21.15
N GLY A 23 2.17 1.78 20.29
CA GLY A 23 0.82 2.30 20.37
C GLY A 23 -0.16 1.55 19.50
N LYS A 24 -1.40 2.04 19.54
CA LYS A 24 -2.47 1.61 18.67
C LYS A 24 -3.09 2.85 18.03
N ALA A 25 -3.37 2.80 16.74
CA ALA A 25 -4.04 3.88 16.04
C ALA A 25 -5.18 3.34 15.18
N VAL A 26 -6.22 4.14 15.02
CA VAL A 26 -7.23 3.91 13.99
C VAL A 26 -7.09 5.03 12.98
N VAL A 27 -7.01 4.64 11.72
CA VAL A 27 -6.88 5.53 10.57
C VAL A 27 -8.08 5.30 9.67
N GLU A 28 -8.61 6.36 9.09
CA GLU A 28 -9.54 6.31 7.98
C GLU A 28 -8.75 6.57 6.69
N GLY A 29 -8.79 5.63 5.76
CA GLY A 29 -8.13 5.69 4.46
C GLY A 29 -9.13 5.56 3.31
N GLY A 30 -8.79 6.10 2.14
CA GLY A 30 -9.62 6.04 0.93
C GLY A 30 -10.41 7.33 0.66
N THR A 31 -11.03 7.41 -0.51
CA THR A 31 -11.79 8.58 -0.97
C THR A 31 -13.26 8.22 -1.21
N GLY A 32 -14.15 9.20 -1.05
CA GLY A 32 -15.58 9.01 -1.35
C GLY A 32 -16.23 7.87 -0.57
N GLY A 33 -16.87 6.95 -1.30
CA GLY A 33 -17.58 5.79 -0.76
C GLY A 33 -16.68 4.63 -0.32
N ASP A 34 -15.40 4.63 -0.72
CA ASP A 34 -14.44 3.55 -0.46
C ASP A 34 -13.62 3.79 0.81
N LYS A 35 -14.10 4.69 1.68
CA LYS A 35 -13.44 4.98 2.96
C LYS A 35 -13.50 3.78 3.88
N ALA A 36 -12.34 3.27 4.26
CA ALA A 36 -12.19 2.18 5.19
C ALA A 36 -11.46 2.63 6.45
N ARG A 37 -11.82 2.03 7.60
CA ARG A 37 -11.06 2.20 8.84
C ARG A 37 -10.11 1.04 9.02
N MET A 38 -8.86 1.38 9.31
CA MET A 38 -7.78 0.44 9.57
C MET A 38 -7.21 0.69 10.96
N THR A 39 -7.00 -0.38 11.70
CA THR A 39 -6.37 -0.41 13.01
C THR A 39 -4.91 -0.83 12.87
N TYR A 40 -4.02 0.02 13.34
CA TYR A 40 -2.60 -0.24 13.45
C TYR A 40 -2.23 -0.48 14.90
N GLU A 41 -1.49 -1.55 15.18
CA GLU A 41 -0.76 -1.74 16.43
C GLU A 41 0.72 -1.75 16.07
N PHE A 42 1.53 -0.97 16.77
CA PHE A 42 2.95 -0.81 16.45
C PHE A 42 3.78 -0.75 17.72
N ASP A 43 4.99 -1.29 17.64
CA ASP A 43 6.01 -1.21 18.68
C ASP A 43 7.36 -1.45 18.00
N GLY A 44 8.14 -0.40 17.79
CA GLY A 44 9.42 -0.61 17.15
C GLY A 44 9.33 -0.95 15.65
N ASP A 45 10.02 -2.02 15.31
CA ASP A 45 9.98 -2.67 14.00
C ASP A 45 8.81 -3.66 13.86
N LEU A 46 7.95 -3.75 14.88
CA LEU A 46 6.74 -4.58 14.85
C LEU A 46 5.54 -3.72 14.47
N LEU A 47 4.76 -4.21 13.51
CA LEU A 47 3.49 -3.60 13.14
C LEU A 47 2.48 -4.69 12.86
N ARG A 48 1.24 -4.47 13.29
CA ARG A 48 0.08 -5.28 12.94
C ARG A 48 -0.99 -4.36 12.40
N MET A 49 -1.58 -4.73 11.27
CA MET A 49 -2.64 -3.98 10.62
C MET A 49 -3.80 -4.92 10.32
N ASP A 50 -5.03 -4.53 10.62
CA ASP A 50 -6.21 -5.25 10.13
C ASP A 50 -6.35 -5.09 8.60
N VAL A 51 -7.05 -6.02 7.97
CA VAL A 51 -7.38 -5.92 6.54
C VAL A 51 -8.87 -5.57 6.45
N PRO A 52 -9.23 -4.40 5.89
CA PRO A 52 -10.62 -4.08 5.59
C PRO A 52 -11.28 -5.22 4.80
N ASP A 53 -12.54 -5.53 5.14
CA ASP A 53 -13.35 -6.56 4.46
C ASP A 53 -12.87 -8.02 4.59
N GLN A 54 -11.86 -8.29 5.42
CA GLN A 54 -11.48 -9.65 5.81
C GLN A 54 -11.69 -9.85 7.32
N PRO A 55 -12.85 -10.42 7.73
CA PRO A 55 -13.06 -10.82 9.11
C PRO A 55 -11.92 -11.74 9.56
N ASP A 56 -11.30 -11.41 10.70
CA ASP A 56 -10.15 -12.11 11.28
C ASP A 56 -8.84 -12.09 10.45
N GLY A 57 -8.82 -11.37 9.34
CA GLY A 57 -7.63 -11.13 8.51
C GLY A 57 -6.79 -9.97 9.03
N TYR A 58 -5.46 -10.15 9.05
CA TYR A 58 -4.53 -9.08 9.43
C TYR A 58 -3.14 -9.31 8.83
N MET A 59 -2.39 -8.23 8.67
CA MET A 59 -0.98 -8.29 8.32
C MET A 59 -0.10 -8.06 9.54
N ILE A 60 1.05 -8.73 9.59
CA ILE A 60 2.12 -8.51 10.58
C ILE A 60 3.42 -8.18 9.84
N MET A 61 4.03 -7.06 10.20
CA MET A 61 5.44 -6.78 9.94
C MET A 61 6.26 -7.17 11.18
N ARG A 62 7.25 -8.05 10.98
CA ARG A 62 8.21 -8.46 12.01
C ARG A 62 9.47 -9.02 11.35
N ASP A 63 10.60 -8.91 12.03
CA ASP A 63 11.87 -9.52 11.57
C ASP A 63 12.25 -9.11 10.13
N GLY A 64 11.91 -7.87 9.73
CA GLY A 64 12.15 -7.35 8.38
C GLY A 64 11.28 -7.97 7.27
N LYS A 65 10.19 -8.65 7.63
CA LYS A 65 9.27 -9.33 6.71
C LYS A 65 7.83 -8.96 6.99
N ILE A 66 6.98 -9.10 5.97
CA ILE A 66 5.54 -8.91 6.07
C ILE A 66 4.85 -10.25 5.84
N TYR A 67 3.93 -10.57 6.74
CA TYR A 67 3.12 -11.77 6.70
C TYR A 67 1.65 -11.37 6.63
N SER A 68 0.89 -12.02 5.76
CA SER A 68 -0.57 -11.98 5.81
C SER A 68 -1.06 -13.16 6.63
N VAL A 69 -2.00 -12.90 7.54
CA VAL A 69 -2.67 -13.90 8.35
C VAL A 69 -4.15 -13.88 8.00
N ALA A 70 -4.68 -15.05 7.65
CA ALA A 70 -6.09 -15.24 7.38
C ALA A 70 -6.56 -16.54 8.03
N GLN A 71 -7.87 -16.68 8.22
CA GLN A 71 -8.47 -17.92 8.70
C GLN A 71 -8.95 -18.74 7.51
N GLN A 72 -8.49 -19.99 7.40
CA GLN A 72 -8.98 -20.96 6.42
C GLN A 72 -9.45 -22.21 7.13
N ASN A 73 -10.73 -22.57 6.98
CA ASN A 73 -11.34 -23.73 7.64
C ASN A 73 -11.14 -23.74 9.17
N GLY A 74 -11.17 -22.56 9.80
CA GLY A 74 -10.95 -22.39 11.25
C GLY A 74 -9.50 -22.54 11.70
N GLN A 75 -8.56 -22.73 10.77
CA GLN A 75 -7.13 -22.78 11.05
C GLN A 75 -6.42 -21.52 10.54
N PRO A 76 -5.47 -20.95 11.32
CA PRO A 76 -4.70 -19.81 10.87
C PRO A 76 -3.77 -20.21 9.73
N MET A 77 -3.88 -19.49 8.62
CA MET A 77 -2.96 -19.54 7.51
C MET A 77 -2.06 -18.30 7.58
N VAL A 78 -0.75 -18.51 7.46
CA VAL A 78 0.26 -17.45 7.45
C VAL A 78 1.01 -17.51 6.12
N ILE A 79 0.98 -16.42 5.38
CA ILE A 79 1.58 -16.30 4.04
C ILE A 79 2.69 -15.25 4.11
N ASP A 80 3.91 -15.61 3.67
CA ASP A 80 5.02 -14.67 3.49
C ASP A 80 4.82 -13.85 2.20
N MET A 81 4.73 -12.53 2.33
CA MET A 81 4.52 -11.62 1.18
C MET A 81 5.69 -11.62 0.21
N ALA A 82 6.93 -11.82 0.66
CA ALA A 82 8.08 -11.94 -0.24
C ALA A 82 8.04 -13.23 -1.05
N GLY A 83 7.56 -14.33 -0.45
CA GLY A 83 7.28 -15.58 -1.16
C GLY A 83 6.19 -15.40 -2.21
N MET A 84 5.12 -14.70 -1.85
CA MET A 84 4.02 -14.38 -2.78
C MET A 84 4.48 -13.49 -3.95
N GLY A 85 5.30 -12.47 -3.69
CA GLY A 85 5.87 -11.61 -4.72
C GLY A 85 6.74 -12.38 -5.72
N LYS A 86 7.57 -13.30 -5.24
CA LYS A 86 8.36 -14.20 -6.11
C LYS A 86 7.49 -15.10 -6.98
N MET A 87 6.42 -15.65 -6.42
CA MET A 87 5.49 -16.53 -7.14
C MET A 87 4.74 -15.79 -8.25
N LEU A 88 4.26 -14.58 -7.94
CA LEU A 88 3.53 -13.75 -8.90
C LEU A 88 4.47 -13.09 -9.93
N GLY A 89 5.75 -12.93 -9.59
CA GLY A 89 6.79 -12.37 -10.45
C GLY A 89 6.35 -11.07 -11.12
N GLY A 90 6.54 -11.00 -12.44
CA GLY A 90 6.18 -9.82 -13.24
C GLY A 90 4.70 -9.43 -13.23
N MET A 91 3.78 -10.29 -12.77
CA MET A 91 2.37 -9.95 -12.59
C MET A 91 2.14 -9.12 -11.32
N ALA A 92 2.87 -9.43 -10.23
CA ALA A 92 2.82 -8.62 -9.02
C ALA A 92 3.48 -7.26 -9.21
N GLN A 93 4.61 -7.19 -9.93
CA GLN A 93 5.21 -5.90 -10.28
C GLN A 93 4.22 -5.00 -11.02
N ARG A 94 3.53 -5.52 -12.04
CA ARG A 94 2.52 -4.73 -12.78
C ARG A 94 1.33 -4.34 -11.91
N SER A 95 0.86 -5.23 -11.04
CA SER A 95 -0.28 -4.93 -10.16
C SER A 95 0.07 -3.89 -9.09
N MET A 96 1.27 -3.97 -8.51
CA MET A 96 1.77 -3.01 -7.51
C MET A 96 2.19 -1.67 -8.14
N ALA A 97 2.75 -1.69 -9.36
CA ALA A 97 3.06 -0.46 -10.11
C ALA A 97 1.80 0.33 -10.48
N ASN A 98 0.62 -0.30 -10.51
CA ASN A 98 -0.65 0.37 -10.73
C ASN A 98 -1.33 0.84 -9.42
N ILE A 99 -0.74 0.57 -8.25
CA ILE A 99 -1.24 1.09 -6.96
C ILE A 99 -0.52 2.40 -6.70
N ASP A 100 -0.98 3.49 -7.34
CA ASP A 100 -0.84 4.91 -6.98
C ASP A 100 0.39 5.26 -6.08
N GLN A 101 1.60 4.88 -6.51
CA GLN A 101 2.88 5.24 -5.86
C GLN A 101 3.70 6.17 -6.75
N ASP A 102 3.00 6.93 -7.59
CA ASP A 102 3.52 7.62 -8.76
C ASP A 102 4.00 9.04 -8.44
N VAL A 103 4.65 9.24 -7.28
CA VAL A 103 5.33 10.53 -7.05
C VAL A 103 6.63 10.58 -7.84
N ASP A 104 6.51 11.01 -9.09
CA ASP A 104 7.62 11.26 -10.00
C ASP A 104 8.63 12.24 -9.39
N GLN A 105 8.13 13.34 -8.84
CA GLN A 105 8.97 14.42 -8.34
C GLN A 105 8.36 15.12 -7.11
N PHE A 106 9.14 15.21 -6.04
CA PHE A 106 8.86 16.11 -4.93
C PHE A 106 9.19 17.56 -5.32
N ILE A 107 8.25 18.50 -5.10
CA ILE A 107 8.46 19.94 -5.36
C ILE A 107 8.67 20.71 -4.06
N SER A 108 7.69 20.74 -3.15
CA SER A 108 7.78 21.52 -1.91
C SER A 108 6.87 21.01 -0.80
N LEU A 109 7.22 21.36 0.44
CA LEU A 109 6.41 21.17 1.64
C LEU A 109 6.45 22.46 2.47
N GLU A 110 5.42 23.28 2.31
CA GLU A 110 5.39 24.66 2.82
C GLU A 110 4.50 24.77 4.06
N ASP A 111 5.00 25.36 5.14
CA ASP A 111 4.20 25.64 6.34
C ASP A 111 3.23 26.80 6.08
N THR A 112 1.93 26.57 6.33
CA THR A 112 0.91 27.60 6.15
C THR A 112 0.74 28.52 7.36
N GLY A 113 1.41 28.23 8.47
CA GLY A 113 1.24 28.90 9.76
C GLY A 113 -0.06 28.52 10.50
N ARG A 114 -0.94 27.74 9.87
CA ARG A 114 -2.19 27.26 10.50
C ARG A 114 -1.95 26.00 11.31
N THR A 115 -2.83 25.77 12.28
CA THR A 115 -2.85 24.55 13.08
C THR A 115 -4.21 23.90 13.05
N GLU A 116 -4.25 22.57 13.04
CA GLU A 116 -5.47 21.76 13.11
C GLU A 116 -5.35 20.80 14.31
N THR A 117 -6.46 20.45 14.95
CA THR A 117 -6.49 19.42 16.00
C THR A 117 -7.27 18.22 15.50
N ILE A 118 -6.60 17.08 15.37
CA ILE A 118 -7.16 15.81 14.86
C ILE A 118 -6.92 14.74 15.91
N ALA A 119 -7.95 13.97 16.27
CA ALA A 119 -7.87 12.95 17.31
C ALA A 119 -7.30 13.46 18.65
N GLY A 120 -7.54 14.73 18.99
CA GLY A 120 -6.99 15.38 20.19
C GLY A 120 -5.50 15.77 20.09
N ILE A 121 -4.86 15.58 18.93
CA ILE A 121 -3.46 15.94 18.68
C ILE A 121 -3.41 17.22 17.84
N LYS A 122 -2.65 18.21 18.32
CA LYS A 122 -2.38 19.43 17.56
C LYS A 122 -1.33 19.17 16.48
N GLY A 123 -1.61 19.59 15.26
CA GLY A 123 -0.70 19.55 14.12
C GLY A 123 -0.61 20.89 13.39
N ARG A 124 0.43 21.06 12.57
CA ARG A 124 0.60 22.18 11.65
C ARG A 124 0.14 21.77 10.26
N VAL A 125 -0.55 22.70 9.60
CA VAL A 125 -1.02 22.50 8.23
C VAL A 125 0.07 22.96 7.29
N HIS A 126 0.50 22.05 6.41
CA HIS A 126 1.45 22.32 5.34
C HIS A 126 0.76 22.12 3.98
N VAL A 127 1.26 22.80 2.95
CA VAL A 127 0.93 22.52 1.55
C VAL A 127 2.05 21.67 0.96
N LEU A 128 1.72 20.44 0.60
CA LEU A 128 2.59 19.54 -0.14
C LEU A 128 2.33 19.73 -1.64
N THR A 129 3.40 19.90 -2.40
CA THR A 129 3.36 19.98 -3.86
C THR A 129 4.30 18.94 -4.45
N TYR A 130 3.80 18.19 -5.43
CA TYR A 130 4.54 17.12 -6.10
C TYR A 130 4.07 16.97 -7.55
N VAL A 131 4.84 16.23 -8.36
CA VAL A 131 4.47 15.78 -9.70
C VAL A 131 4.12 14.30 -9.61
N ASP A 132 3.02 13.96 -10.25
CA ASP A 132 2.50 12.61 -10.36
C ASP A 132 1.81 12.47 -11.72
N ASP A 133 2.22 11.46 -12.49
CA ASP A 133 1.88 11.25 -13.90
C ASP A 133 2.12 12.52 -14.74
N GLY A 134 3.26 13.17 -14.50
CA GLY A 134 3.60 14.45 -15.14
C GLY A 134 2.72 15.65 -14.75
N GLN A 135 1.70 15.47 -13.91
CA GLN A 135 0.81 16.53 -13.45
C GLN A 135 1.26 17.07 -12.09
N ARG A 136 1.31 18.39 -11.96
CA ARG A 136 1.58 19.04 -10.67
C ARG A 136 0.36 18.96 -9.77
N LYS A 137 0.45 18.17 -8.70
CA LYS A 137 -0.56 18.06 -7.64
C LYS A 137 -0.18 18.91 -6.43
N SER A 138 -1.17 19.45 -5.75
CA SER A 138 -1.00 20.21 -4.50
C SER A 138 -2.11 19.89 -3.53
N GLN A 139 -1.74 19.61 -2.28
CA GLN A 139 -2.69 19.20 -1.26
C GLN A 139 -2.21 19.56 0.15
N GLU A 140 -3.17 19.69 1.06
CA GLU A 140 -2.85 19.93 2.46
C GLU A 140 -2.45 18.63 3.17
N ILE A 141 -1.41 18.73 3.99
CA ILE A 141 -0.99 17.69 4.91
C ILE A 141 -0.90 18.29 6.31
N VAL A 142 -1.36 17.55 7.32
CA VAL A 142 -1.29 17.96 8.72
C VAL A 142 -0.24 17.11 9.42
N LEU A 143 0.80 17.76 9.92
CA LEU A 143 1.95 17.12 10.57
C LEU A 143 1.99 17.46 12.05
N SER A 144 2.33 16.49 12.88
CA SER A 144 2.55 16.69 14.32
C SER A 144 3.87 16.09 14.78
N ASN A 145 4.41 16.62 15.88
CA ASN A 145 5.60 16.08 16.54
C ASN A 145 5.22 15.16 17.71
N ASP A 146 3.97 14.68 17.78
CA ASP A 146 3.57 13.66 18.75
C ASP A 146 4.38 12.37 18.53
N LYS A 147 5.04 11.90 19.59
CA LYS A 147 6.00 10.78 19.49
C LYS A 147 5.36 9.48 18.98
N SER A 148 4.17 9.15 19.47
CA SER A 148 3.47 7.92 19.05
C SER A 148 3.04 8.03 17.59
N LEU A 149 2.62 9.21 17.14
CA LEU A 149 2.29 9.44 15.74
C LEU A 149 3.53 9.35 14.82
N SER A 150 4.65 9.93 15.24
CA SER A 150 5.92 9.84 14.51
C SER A 150 6.46 8.42 14.46
N GLU A 151 6.21 7.61 15.48
CA GLU A 151 6.53 6.19 15.46
C GLU A 151 5.64 5.42 14.51
N MET A 152 4.31 5.57 14.62
CA MET A 152 3.36 4.97 13.68
C MET A 152 3.71 5.29 12.22
N SER A 153 3.98 6.55 11.92
CA SER A 153 4.31 7.00 10.56
C SER A 153 5.60 6.35 10.05
N ARG A 154 6.62 6.20 10.90
CA ARG A 154 7.87 5.49 10.56
C ARG A 154 7.63 4.00 10.35
N SER A 155 6.82 3.34 11.19
CA SER A 155 6.49 1.93 11.04
C SER A 155 5.69 1.67 9.76
N MET A 156 4.76 2.56 9.40
CA MET A 156 4.02 2.48 8.13
C MET A 156 4.94 2.66 6.91
N MET A 157 5.84 3.65 6.93
CA MET A 157 6.82 3.82 5.86
C MET A 157 7.72 2.60 5.68
N ARG A 158 8.24 2.04 6.79
CA ARG A 158 9.05 0.83 6.74
C ARG A 158 8.27 -0.36 6.17
N MET A 159 6.99 -0.48 6.51
CA MET A 159 6.13 -1.49 5.91
C MET A 159 6.03 -1.29 4.39
N SER A 160 5.81 -0.06 3.92
CA SER A 160 5.78 0.25 2.48
C SER A 160 7.10 -0.08 1.78
N GLU A 161 8.25 0.24 2.39
CA GLU A 161 9.58 -0.09 1.86
C GLU A 161 9.79 -1.62 1.75
N ILE A 162 9.47 -2.38 2.81
CA ILE A 162 9.60 -3.84 2.81
C ILE A 162 8.64 -4.44 1.77
N MET A 163 7.44 -3.88 1.62
CA MET A 163 6.46 -4.33 0.64
C MET A 163 6.99 -4.10 -0.80
N ALA A 164 7.47 -2.89 -1.11
CA ALA A 164 8.05 -2.59 -2.42
C ALA A 164 9.23 -3.53 -2.76
N GLN A 165 10.14 -3.75 -1.81
CA GLN A 165 11.25 -4.69 -1.96
C GLN A 165 10.78 -6.14 -2.16
N SER A 166 9.75 -6.57 -1.43
CA SER A 166 9.18 -7.92 -1.53
C SER A 166 8.61 -8.23 -2.91
N PHE A 167 8.11 -7.20 -3.60
CA PHE A 167 7.59 -7.30 -4.96
C PHE A 167 8.61 -6.90 -6.04
N GLY A 168 9.84 -6.56 -5.67
CA GLY A 168 10.87 -6.13 -6.61
C GLY A 168 10.49 -4.83 -7.34
N VAL A 169 9.80 -3.93 -6.64
CA VAL A 169 9.46 -2.58 -7.09
C VAL A 169 10.45 -1.60 -6.47
N GLU A 170 11.06 -0.76 -7.29
CA GLU A 170 11.89 0.33 -6.81
C GLU A 170 11.04 1.60 -6.66
N LEU A 171 11.09 2.21 -5.48
CA LEU A 171 10.38 3.47 -5.24
C LEU A 171 11.04 4.59 -6.05
N PRO A 172 10.27 5.45 -6.74
CA PRO A 172 10.80 6.64 -7.37
C PRO A 172 11.57 7.53 -6.39
N GLU A 173 12.61 8.22 -6.87
CA GLU A 173 13.38 9.17 -6.05
C GLU A 173 12.49 10.31 -5.50
N GLY A 174 11.47 10.73 -6.25
CA GLY A 174 10.45 11.67 -5.79
C GLY A 174 9.73 11.19 -4.53
N SER A 175 9.21 9.96 -4.55
CA SER A 175 8.59 9.29 -3.40
C SER A 175 9.53 9.21 -2.19
N LYS A 176 10.78 8.77 -2.39
CA LYS A 176 11.80 8.71 -1.30
C LYS A 176 12.03 10.08 -0.68
N ARG A 177 12.20 11.12 -1.51
CA ARG A 177 12.44 12.49 -1.05
C ARG A 177 11.24 13.07 -0.31
N MET A 178 10.03 12.88 -0.85
CA MET A 178 8.80 13.31 -0.18
C MET A 178 8.68 12.67 1.20
N SER A 179 8.92 11.36 1.29
CA SER A 179 8.86 10.64 2.56
C SER A 179 9.89 11.15 3.57
N ALA A 180 11.10 11.47 3.11
CA ALA A 180 12.16 12.06 3.93
C ALA A 180 11.81 13.48 4.43
N GLU A 181 11.17 14.31 3.62
CA GLU A 181 10.75 15.66 4.04
C GLU A 181 9.59 15.62 5.05
N ILE A 182 8.65 14.69 4.86
CA ILE A 182 7.49 14.52 5.74
C ILE A 182 7.92 13.98 7.12
N THR A 183 8.79 12.97 7.17
CA THR A 183 9.12 12.27 8.42
C THR A 183 10.50 12.58 8.99
N GLY A 184 11.42 13.10 8.18
CA GLY A 184 12.83 13.34 8.57
C GLY A 184 13.02 14.35 9.70
N LYS A 185 11.99 15.16 10.01
CA LYS A 185 11.98 16.07 11.17
C LYS A 185 11.42 15.43 12.44
N GLY A 186 11.22 14.10 12.42
CA GLY A 186 10.55 13.37 13.50
C GLY A 186 9.05 13.69 13.58
N SER A 187 8.44 14.10 12.47
CA SER A 187 7.02 14.39 12.39
C SER A 187 6.23 13.16 11.95
N GLY A 188 5.00 13.05 12.44
CA GLY A 188 4.01 12.06 12.01
C GLY A 188 2.83 12.71 11.28
N VAL A 189 2.16 11.94 10.45
CA VAL A 189 1.05 12.40 9.59
C VAL A 189 -0.28 12.22 10.30
N LEU A 190 -1.02 13.32 10.53
CA LEU A 190 -2.38 13.30 11.07
C LEU A 190 -3.45 13.22 9.98
N ARG A 191 -3.18 13.88 8.84
CA ARG A 191 -4.06 13.92 7.67
C ARG A 191 -3.23 14.18 6.44
N PHE A 192 -3.60 13.54 5.34
CA PHE A 192 -3.03 13.75 4.02
C PHE A 192 -4.19 13.86 3.04
N GLY A 193 -4.37 15.05 2.48
CA GLY A 193 -5.51 15.38 1.62
C GLY A 193 -6.85 15.05 2.28
N ASN A 194 -7.69 14.33 1.54
CA ASN A 194 -8.98 13.76 1.94
C ASN A 194 -8.96 12.23 2.07
N GLU A 195 -7.85 11.62 1.68
CA GLU A 195 -7.63 10.19 1.51
C GLU A 195 -7.08 9.51 2.76
N TYR A 196 -6.54 10.26 3.72
CA TYR A 196 -5.99 9.70 4.96
C TYR A 196 -6.25 10.64 6.13
N ARG A 197 -6.75 10.08 7.23
CA ARG A 197 -6.90 10.81 8.50
C ARG A 197 -6.80 9.89 9.70
N VAL A 198 -6.06 10.31 10.73
CA VAL A 198 -6.04 9.64 12.03
C VAL A 198 -7.37 9.89 12.75
N VAL A 199 -8.02 8.80 13.15
CA VAL A 199 -9.29 8.82 13.91
C VAL A 199 -9.02 8.82 15.40
N SER A 200 -8.09 7.98 15.85
CA SER A 200 -7.70 7.86 17.26
C SER A 200 -6.28 7.35 17.40
N ILE A 201 -5.60 7.73 18.49
CA ILE A 201 -4.33 7.14 18.91
C ILE A 201 -4.40 6.77 20.39
N ASP A 202 -3.91 5.59 20.71
CA ASP A 202 -3.65 5.09 22.06
C ASP A 202 -2.14 4.88 22.19
N ARG A 203 -1.57 5.43 23.26
CA ARG A 203 -0.13 5.40 23.53
C ARG A 203 0.27 4.20 24.40
N SER A 204 -0.66 3.29 24.68
CA SER A 204 -0.36 2.04 25.37
C SER A 204 0.40 1.10 24.44
N THR A 205 1.58 0.65 24.86
CA THR A 205 2.35 -0.35 24.13
C THR A 205 1.55 -1.65 24.01
N PRO A 206 1.30 -2.17 22.79
CA PRO A 206 0.63 -3.44 22.60
C PRO A 206 1.42 -4.60 23.22
N SER A 207 0.72 -5.66 23.66
CA SER A 207 1.39 -6.87 24.14
C SER A 207 2.23 -7.50 23.02
N SER A 208 3.46 -7.92 23.32
CA SER A 208 4.33 -8.63 22.37
C SER A 208 3.70 -9.88 21.74
N SER A 209 2.73 -10.50 22.42
CA SER A 209 1.93 -11.60 21.90
C SER A 209 1.13 -11.25 20.64
N ARG A 210 0.74 -9.98 20.46
CA ARG A 210 -0.04 -9.50 19.31
C ARG A 210 0.73 -9.57 17.99
N PHE A 211 2.06 -9.57 18.05
CA PHE A 211 2.98 -9.63 16.92
C PHE A 211 3.56 -11.03 16.67
N LYS A 212 3.11 -12.05 17.40
CA LYS A 212 3.49 -13.45 17.13
C LYS A 212 2.67 -13.99 15.97
N LEU A 213 3.32 -14.81 15.15
CA LEU A 213 2.63 -15.56 14.11
C LEU A 213 1.81 -16.69 14.77
N PRO A 214 0.54 -16.87 14.38
CA PRO A 214 -0.31 -17.92 14.95
C PRO A 214 -0.01 -19.33 14.40
N ALA A 215 0.72 -19.42 13.29
CA ALA A 215 1.21 -20.65 12.70
C ALA A 215 2.55 -20.40 11.98
N GLU A 216 3.23 -21.46 11.57
CA GLU A 216 4.41 -21.34 10.72
C GLU A 216 4.03 -20.78 9.34
N PRO A 217 4.85 -19.90 8.74
CA PRO A 217 4.63 -19.43 7.37
C PRO A 217 4.57 -20.60 6.39
N GLN A 218 3.50 -20.69 5.63
CA GLN A 218 3.36 -21.70 4.60
C GLN A 218 4.22 -21.31 3.40
N GLN A 219 5.03 -22.25 2.93
CA GLN A 219 5.67 -22.12 1.63
C GLN A 219 4.65 -22.55 0.58
N MET A 220 4.13 -21.60 -0.19
CA MET A 220 3.34 -21.94 -1.35
C MET A 220 4.24 -22.68 -2.35
N PRO A 221 3.84 -23.86 -2.87
CA PRO A 221 4.60 -24.55 -3.91
C PRO A 221 4.86 -23.61 -5.08
N ASP A 222 6.08 -23.64 -5.62
CA ASP A 222 6.44 -22.81 -6.77
C ASP A 222 5.61 -23.21 -8.00
N LEU A 223 4.52 -22.49 -8.24
CA LEU A 223 3.64 -22.67 -9.40
C LEU A 223 4.33 -22.26 -10.71
N GLY A 224 5.46 -21.53 -10.64
CA GLY A 224 6.26 -21.17 -11.81
C GLY A 224 6.81 -22.38 -12.56
N ASN A 225 7.15 -23.46 -11.83
CA ASN A 225 7.61 -24.72 -12.43
C ASN A 225 6.48 -25.56 -13.02
N LEU A 226 5.24 -25.38 -12.54
CA LEU A 226 4.05 -26.04 -13.10
C LEU A 226 3.61 -25.36 -14.41
N PHE A 227 3.67 -24.03 -14.48
CA PHE A 227 3.33 -23.28 -15.69
C PHE A 227 4.43 -23.32 -16.76
N SER A 228 5.71 -23.34 -16.38
CA SER A 228 6.82 -23.50 -17.34
C SER A 228 6.88 -24.92 -17.92
N GLY A 229 6.48 -25.93 -17.15
CA GLY A 229 6.32 -27.31 -17.64
C GLY A 229 5.19 -27.47 -18.67
N ALA A 230 4.10 -26.71 -18.54
CA ALA A 230 3.02 -26.71 -19.52
C ALA A 230 3.38 -25.96 -20.83
N ALA A 231 4.22 -24.92 -20.74
CA ALA A 231 4.75 -24.23 -21.93
C ALA A 231 5.82 -25.05 -22.68
N GLY A 232 6.61 -25.85 -21.96
CA GLY A 232 7.62 -26.75 -22.56
C GLY A 232 7.02 -27.99 -23.25
N ALA A 233 5.84 -28.45 -22.82
CA ALA A 233 5.16 -29.58 -23.45
C ALA A 233 4.52 -29.24 -24.81
N ASN A 234 4.34 -27.95 -25.14
CA ASN A 234 3.74 -27.51 -26.40
C ASN A 234 4.77 -27.14 -27.48
N ALA A 235 6.07 -27.21 -27.19
CA ALA A 235 7.16 -26.96 -28.13
C ALA A 235 7.73 -28.24 -28.78
N GLY A 236 7.07 -29.40 -28.58
CA GLY A 236 7.49 -30.71 -29.10
C GLY A 236 6.56 -31.35 -30.14
N ALA A 237 5.44 -30.70 -30.51
CA ALA A 237 4.42 -31.30 -31.37
C ALA A 237 4.11 -30.46 -32.60
N SER A 238 5.12 -30.23 -33.45
CA SER A 238 4.89 -29.69 -34.80
C SER A 238 5.82 -30.38 -35.81
N ALA A 239 5.59 -31.67 -36.04
CA ALA A 239 5.98 -32.37 -37.27
C ALA A 239 5.34 -33.78 -37.35
N SER A 240 4.14 -33.88 -37.89
CA SER A 240 3.69 -34.91 -38.84
C SER A 240 2.18 -34.86 -38.96
N GLY A 241 1.69 -34.83 -40.20
CA GLY A 241 0.30 -34.57 -40.50
C GLY A 241 -0.59 -35.80 -40.58
N SER A 242 -1.85 -35.48 -40.92
CA SER A 242 -2.89 -36.33 -41.50
C SER A 242 -3.95 -36.92 -40.54
N ALA A 243 -5.15 -36.37 -40.74
CA ALA A 243 -6.45 -37.02 -40.80
C ALA A 243 -7.04 -37.79 -39.60
N ASN A 244 -8.12 -37.16 -39.10
CA ASN A 244 -9.44 -37.74 -38.81
C ASN A 244 -9.81 -38.08 -37.35
N THR A 245 -11.06 -37.71 -37.04
CA THR A 245 -11.99 -38.20 -36.01
C THR A 245 -11.81 -37.80 -34.54
N GLY A 246 -12.68 -36.89 -34.10
CA GLY A 246 -13.57 -37.11 -32.95
C GLY A 246 -13.01 -36.87 -31.55
N GLY A 247 -13.23 -35.66 -31.01
CA GLY A 247 -13.01 -35.37 -29.59
C GLY A 247 -12.86 -33.88 -29.29
N GLY A 248 -13.88 -33.07 -29.60
CA GLY A 248 -13.88 -31.63 -29.31
C GLY A 248 -13.98 -31.37 -27.81
N ASN A 249 -12.98 -30.67 -27.26
CA ASN A 249 -12.98 -30.22 -25.87
C ASN A 249 -13.75 -28.88 -25.78
N PRO A 250 -14.95 -28.82 -25.17
CA PRO A 250 -15.86 -27.67 -25.24
C PRO A 250 -15.34 -26.40 -24.53
N LEU A 251 -14.25 -26.50 -23.78
CA LEU A 251 -13.61 -25.38 -23.11
C LEU A 251 -12.70 -24.54 -24.05
N ALA A 252 -12.14 -25.16 -25.10
CA ALA A 252 -11.22 -24.50 -26.02
C ALA A 252 -11.95 -23.55 -26.99
N ASP A 253 -13.12 -23.96 -27.49
CA ASP A 253 -13.97 -23.13 -28.36
C ASP A 253 -14.56 -21.92 -27.61
N LEU A 254 -14.72 -22.02 -26.29
CA LEU A 254 -15.27 -20.95 -25.43
C LEU A 254 -14.22 -19.88 -25.07
N PHE A 255 -12.94 -20.24 -25.02
CA PHE A 255 -11.84 -19.29 -24.79
C PHE A 255 -11.36 -18.63 -26.09
N GLY A 256 -11.38 -19.34 -27.22
CA GLY A 256 -11.07 -18.76 -28.54
C GLY A 256 -12.04 -17.64 -28.92
N GLN A 257 -13.35 -17.84 -28.74
CA GLN A 257 -14.36 -16.83 -29.07
C GLN A 257 -14.34 -15.57 -28.17
N LYS A 258 -13.79 -15.62 -26.95
CA LYS A 258 -13.73 -14.43 -26.07
C LYS A 258 -12.52 -13.55 -26.35
N ALA A 259 -11.39 -14.14 -26.76
CA ALA A 259 -10.19 -13.39 -27.11
C ALA A 259 -10.41 -12.52 -28.37
N GLN A 260 -11.10 -13.06 -29.39
CA GLN A 260 -11.44 -12.30 -30.59
C GLN A 260 -12.43 -11.15 -30.34
N ARG A 261 -13.42 -11.32 -29.45
CA ARG A 261 -14.39 -10.24 -29.11
C ARG A 261 -13.80 -9.09 -28.29
N GLN A 262 -12.61 -9.26 -27.71
CA GLN A 262 -11.92 -8.18 -27.00
C GLN A 262 -10.97 -7.42 -27.93
N GLN A 263 -10.33 -8.08 -28.90
CA GLN A 263 -9.51 -7.40 -29.91
C GLN A 263 -10.35 -6.49 -30.81
N ASP A 264 -11.54 -6.95 -31.25
CA ASP A 264 -12.44 -6.12 -32.06
C ASP A 264 -12.95 -4.86 -31.32
N ARG A 265 -13.00 -4.89 -29.97
CA ARG A 265 -13.41 -3.73 -29.16
C ARG A 265 -12.29 -2.72 -28.89
N VAL A 266 -11.05 -3.16 -28.97
CA VAL A 266 -9.87 -2.30 -28.79
C VAL A 266 -9.48 -1.66 -30.13
N GLU A 267 -9.64 -2.36 -31.25
CA GLU A 267 -9.40 -1.78 -32.57
C GLU A 267 -10.47 -0.74 -32.96
N GLN A 268 -11.75 -0.93 -32.59
CA GLN A 268 -12.79 0.08 -32.85
C GLN A 268 -12.72 1.36 -31.98
N ARG A 269 -11.91 1.39 -30.91
CA ARG A 269 -11.70 2.61 -30.10
C ARG A 269 -10.53 3.47 -30.59
N THR A 270 -9.69 2.95 -31.48
CA THR A 270 -8.47 3.66 -31.90
C THR A 270 -8.66 4.53 -33.15
N ASP A 271 -9.85 4.50 -33.78
CA ASP A 271 -10.18 5.33 -34.96
C ASP A 271 -11.23 6.44 -34.70
N GLN A 272 -11.52 6.79 -33.43
CA GLN A 272 -12.45 7.87 -33.08
C GLN A 272 -11.93 8.84 -31.99
N GLU A 273 -10.62 9.01 -31.89
CA GLU A 273 -10.00 10.10 -31.11
C GLU A 273 -9.19 11.03 -32.02
N VAL A 274 -9.91 11.68 -32.93
CA VAL A 274 -9.56 13.02 -33.42
C VAL A 274 -10.85 13.84 -33.32
N ASP A 275 -10.75 14.99 -32.67
CA ASP A 275 -11.79 16.00 -32.38
C ASP A 275 -12.69 15.77 -31.15
N GLN A 276 -12.12 15.89 -29.94
CA GLN A 276 -12.85 16.39 -28.76
C GLN A 276 -11.99 17.35 -27.93
N ALA A 277 -11.72 18.54 -28.50
CA ALA A 277 -11.30 19.71 -27.74
C ALA A 277 -12.27 20.90 -27.97
N THR A 278 -13.52 20.65 -28.36
CA THR A 278 -14.49 21.72 -28.69
C THR A 278 -15.91 21.52 -28.14
N ASP A 279 -16.16 20.52 -27.27
CA ASP A 279 -17.52 20.28 -26.75
C ASP A 279 -17.76 20.66 -25.27
N SER A 280 -16.84 21.39 -24.63
CA SER A 280 -17.10 21.94 -23.28
C SER A 280 -17.63 23.39 -23.28
N ALA A 281 -17.83 23.98 -24.47
CA ALA A 281 -18.34 25.35 -24.61
C ALA A 281 -19.81 25.43 -25.10
N VAL A 282 -20.39 24.31 -25.56
CA VAL A 282 -21.77 24.26 -26.06
C VAL A 282 -22.77 23.83 -24.97
N ASP A 283 -22.36 22.99 -24.02
CA ASP A 283 -23.25 22.57 -22.92
C ASP A 283 -23.57 23.69 -21.93
N LYS A 284 -22.66 24.66 -21.74
CA LYS A 284 -22.94 25.86 -20.92
C LYS A 284 -23.85 26.89 -21.62
N ALA A 285 -24.07 26.78 -22.93
CA ALA A 285 -24.96 27.65 -23.68
C ALA A 285 -26.39 27.10 -23.76
N LEU A 286 -26.55 25.77 -23.73
CA LEU A 286 -27.85 25.09 -23.77
C LEU A 286 -28.56 25.13 -22.41
N ASP A 287 -27.84 25.01 -21.29
CA ASP A 287 -28.44 25.08 -19.94
C ASP A 287 -29.02 26.47 -19.62
N LYS A 288 -28.38 27.56 -20.09
CA LYS A 288 -28.89 28.92 -19.92
C LYS A 288 -30.08 29.27 -20.82
N ALA A 289 -30.31 28.52 -21.89
CA ALA A 289 -31.46 28.69 -22.78
C ALA A 289 -32.68 27.91 -22.29
N PHE A 290 -32.48 26.78 -21.61
CA PHE A 290 -33.55 25.95 -21.05
C PHE A 290 -34.16 26.53 -19.76
N GLU A 291 -33.34 27.15 -18.90
CA GLU A 291 -33.79 27.78 -17.65
C GLU A 291 -34.68 29.02 -17.90
N LYS A 292 -34.56 29.65 -19.08
CA LYS A 292 -35.35 30.84 -19.46
C LYS A 292 -36.67 30.51 -20.18
N LEU A 293 -36.91 29.23 -20.51
CA LEU A 293 -38.09 28.77 -21.25
C LEU A 293 -39.07 27.93 -20.39
N PHE A 294 -38.71 27.49 -19.18
CA PHE A 294 -39.55 26.58 -18.37
C PHE A 294 -39.64 26.83 -16.85
N GLY A 295 -39.35 28.02 -16.32
CA GLY A 295 -39.80 28.38 -14.97
C GLY A 295 -39.16 29.66 -14.42
N GLY A 296 -39.84 30.81 -14.43
CA GLY A 296 -40.70 31.30 -13.33
C GLY A 296 -41.63 30.32 -12.61
#